data_AF-A0A938MKI4-F1
#
_entry.id   AF-A0A938MKI4-F1
#
_cell.length_a   1.000
_cell.length_b   1.000
_cell.length_c   1.000
_cell.angle_alpha   90.00
_cell.angle_beta   90.00
_cell.angle_gamma   90.00
#
_symmetry.space_group_name_H-M   'P 1'
#
loop_
_entity.id
_entity.type
_entity.pdbx_description
1 polymer ?
#
loop_
_entity_poly.entity_id
_entity_poly.type
_entity_poly.pdbx_seq_one_letter_code
_entity_poly.pdbx_strand_id
1 'polypeptide(L)'
;MRIGIWMCLSALLGASVTGGAEHDGAAVWNQATRLELIQRDGAAVGVALKSGGQTLGEITFGPNGGWKAKRQEIKRDGQTATLRFVGFETAGTGGTPKLARDSFIEFALHGDAPFPRVRFSIGFEAFDENAWQAALAPPAPLYYLVCRVASPKMFYLGGGLIPAPEFEPYPLTRQGVMSGNWSARWSYAAPMAALAVPAFGLWNPDAKLFVGYDFGVARRTDRSDKHIASAYCAGEGKHQGDVFCLVHPYQARWVDLTYPKTPSRVESHFELVYSPDLPSHADPNEFVLTRFVRDHADLLVPAPAMNDLTWIRDPGKAQLPPTIQRDSGASLIHKSGPHYLEGAFVERGALMLGTTFPADGVRKIYQQKNRAAIQRLREDIA
;
A
#
# COMPACT_ATOMS: atom_id res chain seq x y z
N MET A 1 61.77 -19.74 -35.68
CA MET A 1 61.09 -19.65 -34.38
C MET A 1 59.93 -18.68 -34.54
N ARG A 2 58.73 -19.20 -34.82
CA ARG A 2 57.49 -18.44 -35.05
C ARG A 2 56.47 -19.00 -34.06
N ILE A 3 55.97 -18.16 -33.16
CA ILE A 3 54.95 -18.53 -32.18
C ILE A 3 53.59 -18.34 -32.87
N GLY A 4 52.91 -19.45 -33.16
CA GLY A 4 51.55 -19.46 -33.68
C GLY A 4 50.55 -19.41 -32.53
N ILE A 5 49.76 -18.34 -32.46
CA ILE A 5 48.60 -18.24 -31.59
C ILE A 5 47.42 -18.92 -32.31
N TRP A 6 46.95 -20.03 -31.75
CA TRP A 6 45.71 -20.68 -32.15
C TRP A 6 44.53 -19.88 -31.60
N MET A 7 43.77 -19.23 -32.48
CA MET A 7 42.42 -18.74 -32.17
C MET A 7 41.43 -19.90 -32.26
N CYS A 8 40.89 -20.33 -31.12
CA CYS A 8 39.64 -21.09 -31.09
C CYS A 8 38.48 -20.11 -31.27
N LEU A 9 38.01 -19.99 -32.52
CA LEU A 9 36.75 -19.33 -32.85
C LEU A 9 35.61 -20.32 -32.58
N SER A 10 35.16 -20.41 -31.33
CA SER A 10 33.93 -21.14 -31.00
C SER A 10 32.76 -20.17 -31.04
N ALA A 11 31.86 -20.40 -31.98
CA ALA A 11 30.64 -19.67 -32.20
C ALA A 11 29.80 -19.55 -30.91
N LEU A 12 29.77 -18.34 -30.33
CA LEU A 12 28.67 -17.90 -29.48
C LEU A 12 27.49 -17.57 -30.39
N LEU A 13 26.77 -18.61 -30.80
CA LEU A 13 25.36 -18.48 -31.13
C LEU A 13 24.66 -18.08 -29.83
N GLY A 14 24.59 -16.77 -29.60
CA GLY A 14 23.72 -16.19 -28.58
C GLY A 14 22.30 -16.59 -28.91
N ALA A 15 21.80 -17.63 -28.23
CA ALA A 15 20.38 -17.86 -28.13
C ALA A 15 19.77 -16.55 -27.63
N SER A 16 19.02 -15.86 -28.49
CA SER A 16 18.11 -14.81 -28.04
C SER A 16 17.11 -15.50 -27.12
N VAL A 17 17.37 -15.48 -25.81
CA VAL A 17 16.35 -15.76 -24.81
C VAL A 17 15.32 -14.66 -25.01
N THR A 18 14.23 -14.98 -25.71
CA THR A 18 13.08 -14.10 -25.82
C THR A 18 12.53 -13.96 -24.39
N GLY A 19 12.92 -12.87 -23.71
CA GLY A 19 12.43 -12.50 -22.38
C GLY A 19 10.91 -12.45 -22.40
N GLY A 20 10.29 -13.36 -21.66
CA GLY A 20 8.84 -13.48 -21.59
C GLY A 20 8.46 -14.17 -20.31
N ALA A 21 7.23 -13.96 -19.86
CA ALA A 21 6.77 -14.62 -18.67
C ALA A 21 6.64 -16.14 -18.90
N GLU A 22 7.08 -16.90 -17.90
CA GLU A 22 7.18 -18.36 -17.86
C GLU A 22 6.37 -18.90 -16.68
N HIS A 23 6.17 -20.22 -16.67
CA HIS A 23 5.46 -20.89 -15.58
C HIS A 23 5.85 -22.36 -15.44
N ASP A 24 5.55 -22.92 -14.26
CA ASP A 24 5.50 -24.35 -13.99
C ASP A 24 4.17 -24.66 -13.26
N GLY A 25 4.00 -25.88 -12.73
CA GLY A 25 2.76 -26.26 -12.01
C GLY A 25 2.57 -25.55 -10.66
N ALA A 26 3.57 -24.80 -10.19
CA ALA A 26 3.64 -24.20 -8.86
C ALA A 26 3.99 -22.71 -8.86
N ALA A 27 4.35 -22.11 -10.01
CA ALA A 27 4.78 -20.72 -10.09
C ALA A 27 4.57 -20.11 -11.48
N VAL A 28 4.49 -18.79 -11.52
CA VAL A 28 4.67 -17.96 -12.73
C VAL A 28 5.81 -16.98 -12.48
N TRP A 29 6.65 -16.68 -13.48
CA TRP A 29 7.76 -15.74 -13.33
C TRP A 29 8.11 -15.02 -14.61
N ASN A 30 8.86 -13.92 -14.50
CA ASN A 30 9.62 -13.31 -15.58
C ASN A 30 11.02 -12.95 -15.06
N GLN A 31 11.76 -12.09 -15.78
CA GLN A 31 13.11 -11.69 -15.39
C GLN A 31 13.19 -10.98 -14.03
N ALA A 32 12.15 -10.23 -13.67
CA ALA A 32 12.12 -9.42 -12.45
C ALA A 32 11.44 -10.14 -11.28
N THR A 33 10.39 -10.93 -11.56
CA THR A 33 9.38 -11.28 -10.57
C THR A 33 9.01 -12.74 -10.66
N ARG A 34 8.86 -13.38 -9.51
CA ARG A 34 8.35 -14.74 -9.40
C ARG A 34 7.21 -14.78 -8.39
N LEU A 35 6.11 -15.40 -8.77
CA LEU A 35 4.95 -15.68 -7.92
C LEU A 35 4.87 -17.20 -7.72
N GLU A 36 5.04 -17.65 -6.48
CA GLU A 36 4.97 -19.08 -6.15
C GLU A 36 3.71 -19.37 -5.35
N LEU A 37 3.08 -20.53 -5.63
CA LEU A 37 1.92 -20.99 -4.88
C LEU A 37 2.24 -21.18 -3.40
N ILE A 38 1.39 -20.64 -2.54
CA ILE A 38 1.35 -21.03 -1.13
C ILE A 38 0.28 -22.10 -0.97
N GLN A 39 0.69 -23.30 -0.55
CA GLN A 39 -0.21 -24.42 -0.31
C GLN A 39 -0.31 -24.76 1.18
N ARG A 40 -1.51 -25.10 1.64
CA ARG A 40 -1.79 -25.62 2.98
C ARG A 40 -2.82 -26.73 2.88
N ASP A 41 -2.50 -27.88 3.46
CA ASP A 41 -3.33 -29.10 3.41
C ASP A 41 -3.73 -29.49 1.97
N GLY A 42 -2.79 -29.36 1.02
CA GLY A 42 -3.01 -29.70 -0.39
C GLY A 42 -3.85 -28.70 -1.18
N ALA A 43 -4.29 -27.58 -0.59
CA ALA A 43 -5.04 -26.54 -1.28
C ALA A 43 -4.23 -25.23 -1.39
N ALA A 44 -4.44 -24.48 -2.46
CA ALA A 44 -3.81 -23.18 -2.63
C ALA A 44 -4.51 -22.11 -1.78
N VAL A 45 -3.73 -21.35 -1.01
CA VAL A 45 -4.22 -20.30 -0.09
C VAL A 45 -3.66 -18.93 -0.42
N GLY A 46 -2.81 -18.80 -1.44
CA GLY A 46 -2.16 -17.55 -1.78
C GLY A 46 -0.97 -17.71 -2.71
N VAL A 47 -0.20 -16.62 -2.83
CA VAL A 47 1.08 -16.57 -3.56
C VAL A 47 2.16 -15.87 -2.74
N ALA A 48 3.39 -16.37 -2.83
CA ALA A 48 4.58 -15.68 -2.34
C ALA A 48 5.15 -14.83 -3.47
N LEU A 49 5.34 -13.54 -3.20
CA LEU A 49 5.98 -12.59 -4.11
C LEU A 49 7.50 -12.65 -3.89
N LYS A 50 8.24 -12.92 -4.97
CA LYS A 50 9.70 -12.98 -4.96
C LYS A 50 10.33 -12.11 -6.05
N SER A 51 11.50 -11.58 -5.75
CA SER A 51 12.36 -10.85 -6.69
C SER A 51 13.82 -11.15 -6.35
N GLY A 52 14.66 -11.45 -7.35
CA GLY A 52 16.08 -11.76 -7.12
C GLY A 52 16.32 -12.92 -6.14
N GLY A 53 15.39 -13.88 -6.06
CA GLY A 53 15.44 -15.01 -5.13
C GLY A 53 14.99 -14.71 -3.69
N GLN A 54 14.74 -13.44 -3.34
CA GLN A 54 14.23 -13.03 -2.02
C GLN A 54 12.70 -13.03 -2.00
N THR A 55 12.10 -13.55 -0.93
CA THR A 55 10.67 -13.35 -0.63
C THR A 55 10.43 -11.94 -0.13
N LEU A 56 9.60 -11.18 -0.85
CA LEU A 56 9.24 -9.80 -0.54
C LEU A 56 7.96 -9.72 0.28
N GLY A 57 7.04 -10.66 0.09
CA GLY A 57 5.80 -10.71 0.84
C GLY A 57 4.93 -11.90 0.43
N GLU A 58 3.86 -12.12 1.19
CA GLU A 58 2.89 -13.18 0.95
C GLU A 58 1.51 -12.56 0.77
N ILE A 59 0.80 -12.96 -0.28
CA ILE A 59 -0.58 -12.56 -0.53
C ILE A 59 -1.46 -13.78 -0.32
N THR A 60 -2.31 -13.75 0.70
CA THR A 60 -3.20 -14.86 1.06
C THR A 60 -4.66 -14.55 0.80
N PHE A 61 -5.44 -15.58 0.55
CA PHE A 61 -6.88 -15.48 0.32
C PHE A 61 -7.60 -15.53 1.65
N GLY A 62 -8.27 -14.42 1.96
CA GLY A 62 -8.99 -14.25 3.21
C GLY A 62 -8.09 -14.23 4.46
N PRO A 63 -8.71 -14.12 5.63
CA PRO A 63 -8.08 -14.12 6.95
C PRO A 63 -7.09 -15.27 7.14
N ASN A 64 -5.81 -14.95 7.37
CA ASN A 64 -4.74 -15.92 7.64
C ASN A 64 -4.60 -17.04 6.59
N GLY A 65 -5.01 -16.83 5.33
CA GLY A 65 -5.08 -17.91 4.33
C GLY A 65 -6.19 -18.93 4.61
N GLY A 66 -7.26 -18.50 5.27
CA GLY A 66 -8.42 -19.32 5.62
C GLY A 66 -9.35 -19.60 4.45
N TRP A 67 -9.16 -18.93 3.30
CA TRP A 67 -9.85 -19.26 2.07
C TRP A 67 -8.97 -20.12 1.17
N LYS A 68 -9.49 -21.28 0.78
CA LYS A 68 -8.77 -22.28 -0.02
C LYS A 68 -9.34 -22.30 -1.43
N ALA A 69 -8.51 -22.07 -2.44
CA ALA A 69 -8.91 -22.26 -3.83
C ALA A 69 -8.91 -23.76 -4.16
N LYS A 70 -10.01 -24.27 -4.71
CA LYS A 70 -10.11 -25.68 -5.14
C LYS A 70 -9.30 -25.98 -6.38
N ARG A 71 -9.12 -24.97 -7.24
CA ARG A 71 -8.45 -25.12 -8.52
C ARG A 71 -7.63 -23.88 -8.83
N GLN A 72 -6.42 -24.13 -9.31
CA GLN A 72 -5.55 -23.16 -9.94
C GLN A 72 -5.41 -23.49 -11.43
N GLU A 73 -5.43 -22.45 -12.26
CA GLU A 73 -5.28 -22.52 -13.69
C GLU A 73 -4.04 -21.68 -14.05
N ILE A 74 -3.05 -22.33 -14.66
CA ILE A 74 -1.81 -21.69 -15.10
C ILE A 74 -1.80 -21.71 -16.61
N LYS A 75 -1.58 -20.55 -17.22
CA LYS A 75 -1.56 -20.40 -18.69
C LYS A 75 -0.47 -19.45 -19.11
N ARG A 76 0.05 -19.68 -20.31
CA ARG A 76 0.87 -18.71 -21.05
C ARG A 76 0.14 -18.35 -22.33
N ASP A 77 0.02 -17.06 -22.58
CA ASP A 77 -0.49 -16.52 -23.84
C ASP A 77 0.46 -15.41 -24.32
N GLY A 78 1.22 -15.72 -25.38
CA GLY A 78 2.31 -14.88 -25.86
C GLY A 78 3.34 -14.55 -24.76
N GLN A 79 3.46 -13.27 -24.45
CA GLN A 79 4.35 -12.74 -23.41
C GLN A 79 3.75 -12.75 -22.00
N THR A 80 2.49 -13.17 -21.85
CA THR A 80 1.77 -13.14 -20.57
C THR A 80 1.74 -14.53 -19.95
N ALA A 81 2.13 -14.64 -18.69
CA ALA A 81 1.88 -15.82 -17.86
C ALA A 81 0.86 -15.46 -16.79
N THR A 82 -0.18 -16.28 -16.66
CA THR A 82 -1.28 -16.06 -15.71
C THR A 82 -1.40 -17.22 -14.75
N LEU A 83 -1.65 -16.89 -13.48
CA LEU A 83 -1.99 -17.82 -12.41
C LEU A 83 -3.34 -17.41 -11.83
N ARG A 84 -4.37 -18.21 -12.09
CA ARG A 84 -5.76 -17.92 -11.74
C ARG A 84 -6.30 -18.94 -10.73
N PHE A 85 -6.98 -18.46 -9.72
CA PHE A 85 -7.56 -19.25 -8.62
C PHE A 85 -9.08 -19.16 -8.65
N VAL A 86 -9.76 -20.29 -8.53
CA VAL A 86 -11.22 -20.39 -8.59
C VAL A 86 -11.79 -21.40 -7.58
N GLY A 87 -13.10 -21.33 -7.35
CA GLY A 87 -13.82 -22.31 -6.54
C GLY A 87 -13.44 -22.25 -5.06
N PHE A 88 -13.42 -21.06 -4.48
CA PHE A 88 -12.97 -20.83 -3.11
C PHE A 88 -13.87 -21.48 -2.05
N GLU A 89 -13.25 -22.09 -1.05
CA GLU A 89 -13.89 -22.53 0.18
C GLU A 89 -13.48 -21.63 1.34
N THR A 90 -14.43 -21.30 2.21
CA THR A 90 -14.27 -20.36 3.32
C THR A 90 -14.39 -21.04 4.69
N ALA A 91 -14.09 -22.34 4.77
CA ALA A 91 -14.18 -23.11 6.01
C ALA A 91 -13.31 -22.52 7.14
N GLY A 92 -12.16 -21.93 6.81
CA GLY A 92 -11.28 -21.24 7.76
C GLY A 92 -11.86 -19.97 8.38
N THR A 93 -13.00 -19.49 7.88
CA THR A 93 -13.74 -18.34 8.40
C THR A 93 -15.17 -18.70 8.76
N GLY A 94 -15.38 -19.91 9.32
CA GLY A 94 -16.70 -20.37 9.75
C GLY A 94 -17.62 -20.77 8.59
N GLY A 95 -17.08 -20.94 7.39
CA GLY A 95 -17.86 -21.24 6.19
C GLY A 95 -18.60 -20.03 5.61
N THR A 96 -18.25 -18.81 6.03
CA THR A 96 -18.78 -17.53 5.54
C THR A 96 -17.62 -16.62 5.09
N PRO A 97 -17.77 -15.83 4.01
CA PRO A 97 -18.92 -15.77 3.10
C PRO A 97 -19.09 -17.07 2.28
N LYS A 98 -20.30 -17.29 1.75
CA LYS A 98 -20.51 -18.20 0.61
C LYS A 98 -20.18 -17.44 -0.66
N LEU A 99 -19.19 -17.94 -1.40
CA LEU A 99 -18.69 -17.29 -2.59
C LEU A 99 -19.31 -17.90 -3.85
N ALA A 100 -19.67 -17.04 -4.81
CA ALA A 100 -20.21 -17.46 -6.10
C ALA A 100 -19.19 -18.34 -6.83
N ARG A 101 -19.68 -19.34 -7.57
CA ARG A 101 -18.85 -20.34 -8.27
C ARG A 101 -17.86 -19.73 -9.28
N ASP A 102 -18.23 -18.59 -9.85
CA ASP A 102 -17.43 -17.84 -10.82
C ASP A 102 -16.46 -16.85 -10.16
N SER A 103 -16.37 -16.82 -8.82
CA SER A 103 -15.42 -15.98 -8.11
C SER A 103 -13.98 -16.40 -8.43
N PHE A 104 -13.13 -15.41 -8.68
CA PHE A 104 -11.74 -15.63 -9.05
C PHE A 104 -10.79 -14.58 -8.50
N ILE A 105 -9.53 -14.98 -8.38
CA ILE A 105 -8.37 -14.10 -8.20
C ILE A 105 -7.34 -14.53 -9.24
N GLU A 106 -6.79 -13.60 -10.00
CA GLU A 106 -5.85 -13.86 -11.08
C GLU A 106 -4.65 -12.93 -10.97
N PHE A 107 -3.46 -13.51 -11.08
CA PHE A 107 -2.18 -12.81 -11.17
C PHE A 107 -1.64 -12.98 -12.59
N ALA A 108 -1.22 -11.89 -13.21
CA ALA A 108 -0.65 -11.90 -14.55
C ALA A 108 0.70 -11.17 -14.57
N LEU A 109 1.72 -11.84 -15.10
CA LEU A 109 3.01 -11.25 -15.44
C LEU A 109 3.07 -11.06 -16.95
N HIS A 110 3.51 -9.89 -17.41
CA HIS A 110 3.55 -9.54 -18.83
C HIS A 110 4.95 -9.14 -19.27
N GLY A 111 5.53 -9.89 -20.19
CA GLY A 111 6.88 -9.67 -20.69
C GLY A 111 7.87 -9.51 -19.53
N ASP A 112 8.68 -8.45 -19.60
CA ASP A 112 9.66 -8.10 -18.57
C ASP A 112 9.14 -7.07 -17.55
N ALA A 113 7.83 -6.76 -17.56
CA ALA A 113 7.26 -5.81 -16.61
C ALA A 113 7.37 -6.36 -15.16
N PRO A 114 7.93 -5.59 -14.20
CA PRO A 114 8.23 -6.11 -12.87
C PRO A 114 6.99 -6.28 -11.98
N PHE A 115 5.89 -5.61 -12.28
CA PHE A 115 4.73 -5.60 -11.38
C PHE A 115 3.63 -6.53 -11.91
N PRO A 116 3.26 -7.59 -11.16
CA PRO A 116 2.11 -8.40 -11.51
C PRO A 116 0.84 -7.58 -11.52
N ARG A 117 0.02 -7.78 -12.55
CA ARG A 117 -1.37 -7.30 -12.57
C ARG A 117 -2.24 -8.31 -11.85
N VAL A 118 -3.01 -7.84 -10.88
CA VAL A 118 -3.96 -8.66 -10.13
C VAL A 118 -5.37 -8.25 -10.55
N ARG A 119 -6.17 -9.21 -10.98
CA ARG A 119 -7.60 -9.04 -11.27
C ARG A 119 -8.41 -9.95 -10.37
N PHE A 120 -9.55 -9.48 -9.90
CA PHE A 120 -10.43 -10.32 -9.08
C PHE A 120 -11.89 -9.97 -9.31
N SER A 121 -12.74 -10.96 -9.13
CA SER A 121 -14.19 -10.80 -9.02
C SER A 121 -14.66 -11.77 -7.96
N ILE A 122 -15.24 -11.24 -6.88
CA ILE A 122 -15.67 -12.02 -5.71
C ILE A 122 -17.18 -11.78 -5.56
N GLY A 123 -17.97 -12.79 -5.87
CA GLY A 123 -19.42 -12.78 -5.64
C GLY A 123 -19.73 -13.28 -4.24
N PHE A 124 -20.42 -12.49 -3.43
CA PHE A 124 -20.92 -12.86 -2.11
C PHE A 124 -22.37 -13.31 -2.24
N GLU A 125 -22.61 -14.62 -2.25
CA GLU A 125 -23.96 -15.20 -2.34
C GLU A 125 -24.70 -15.11 -1.01
N ALA A 126 -23.98 -15.35 0.10
CA ALA A 126 -24.49 -15.23 1.45
C ALA A 126 -23.37 -14.84 2.41
N PHE A 127 -23.71 -14.12 3.48
CA PHE A 127 -22.80 -13.77 4.56
C PHE A 127 -23.49 -13.91 5.91
N ASP A 128 -22.85 -14.63 6.83
CA ASP A 128 -23.28 -14.77 8.22
C ASP A 128 -22.31 -13.98 9.12
N GLU A 129 -22.81 -12.89 9.69
CA GLU A 129 -22.03 -12.01 10.59
C GLU A 129 -21.62 -12.72 11.88
N ASN A 130 -22.51 -13.53 12.47
CA ASN A 130 -22.24 -14.22 13.72
C ASN A 130 -21.17 -15.29 13.52
N ALA A 131 -21.27 -16.05 12.44
CA ALA A 131 -20.26 -17.05 12.09
C ALA A 131 -18.90 -16.40 11.78
N TRP A 132 -18.90 -15.24 11.11
CA TRP A 132 -17.67 -14.48 10.83
C TRP A 132 -16.99 -14.02 12.12
N GLN A 133 -17.73 -13.36 13.01
CA GLN A 133 -17.20 -12.85 14.28
C GLN A 133 -16.77 -13.98 15.23
N ALA A 134 -17.49 -15.10 15.26
CA ALA A 134 -17.09 -16.28 16.04
C ALA A 134 -15.80 -16.92 15.48
N ALA A 135 -15.67 -16.98 14.15
CA ALA A 135 -14.50 -17.51 13.50
C ALA A 135 -13.27 -16.61 13.71
N LEU A 136 -13.45 -15.29 13.78
CA LEU A 136 -12.39 -14.28 13.80
C LEU A 136 -12.64 -13.27 14.93
N ALA A 137 -12.23 -13.63 16.13
CA ALA A 137 -12.27 -12.73 17.29
C ALA A 137 -10.90 -12.06 17.51
N PRO A 138 -10.86 -10.75 17.85
CA PRO A 138 -12.00 -9.82 18.02
C PRO A 138 -12.65 -9.36 16.70
N PRO A 139 -13.79 -8.64 16.73
CA PRO A 139 -14.50 -8.22 15.52
C PRO A 139 -13.62 -7.49 14.49
N ALA A 140 -13.80 -7.83 13.22
CA ALA A 140 -13.07 -7.28 12.08
C ALA A 140 -13.99 -7.13 10.85
N PRO A 141 -13.63 -6.26 9.89
CA PRO A 141 -14.35 -6.14 8.62
C PRO A 141 -14.31 -7.47 7.85
N LEU A 142 -15.14 -7.64 6.82
CA LEU A 142 -14.89 -8.70 5.84
C LEU A 142 -13.66 -8.29 5.01
N TYR A 143 -12.58 -9.05 5.09
CA TYR A 143 -11.33 -8.75 4.38
C TYR A 143 -10.79 -9.94 3.56
N TYR A 144 -10.12 -9.61 2.45
CA TYR A 144 -9.61 -10.54 1.44
C TYR A 144 -8.36 -9.95 0.79
N LEU A 145 -7.62 -10.79 0.04
CA LEU A 145 -6.32 -10.43 -0.56
C LEU A 145 -5.38 -9.79 0.48
N VAL A 146 -4.98 -10.59 1.46
CA VAL A 146 -4.21 -10.15 2.63
C VAL A 146 -2.73 -10.23 2.32
N CYS A 147 -2.04 -9.10 2.29
CA CYS A 147 -0.61 -9.04 2.10
C CYS A 147 0.13 -8.88 3.43
N ARG A 148 1.13 -9.72 3.62
CA ARG A 148 2.09 -9.66 4.72
C ARG A 148 3.47 -9.34 4.18
N VAL A 149 4.15 -8.43 4.87
CA VAL A 149 5.57 -8.11 4.68
C VAL A 149 6.28 -8.38 6.00
N ALA A 150 7.54 -8.78 5.97
CA ALA A 150 8.30 -9.05 7.19
C ALA A 150 8.63 -7.75 7.94
N SER A 151 8.20 -7.68 9.21
CA SER A 151 8.54 -6.63 10.17
C SER A 151 8.35 -5.19 9.63
N PRO A 152 7.17 -4.84 9.08
CA PRO A 152 6.95 -3.52 8.55
C PRO A 152 7.00 -2.48 9.68
N LYS A 153 7.60 -1.32 9.40
CA LYS A 153 7.62 -0.21 10.34
C LYS A 153 6.55 0.82 10.09
N MET A 154 6.03 0.84 8.87
CA MET A 154 5.01 1.78 8.42
C MET A 154 3.99 1.04 7.56
N PHE A 155 2.74 1.47 7.64
CA PHE A 155 1.75 1.19 6.61
C PHE A 155 1.52 2.46 5.77
N TYR A 156 1.50 2.25 4.46
CA TYR A 156 1.29 3.26 3.45
C TYR A 156 -0.21 3.32 3.13
N LEU A 157 -0.83 4.48 3.29
CA LEU A 157 -2.25 4.69 3.02
C LEU A 157 -2.42 6.00 2.26
N GLY A 158 -2.68 5.91 0.96
CA GLY A 158 -3.09 7.05 0.17
C GLY A 158 -2.05 8.16 0.02
N GLY A 159 -0.78 7.84 0.27
CA GLY A 159 0.34 8.75 0.35
C GLY A 159 0.75 9.19 1.75
N GLY A 160 -0.06 8.86 2.77
CA GLY A 160 0.36 8.93 4.16
C GLY A 160 1.25 7.75 4.54
N LEU A 161 2.30 8.03 5.32
CA LEU A 161 3.15 7.04 5.96
C LEU A 161 2.79 7.01 7.44
N ILE A 162 2.04 5.99 7.85
CA ILE A 162 1.62 5.85 9.25
C ILE A 162 2.48 4.78 9.92
N PRO A 163 3.07 5.06 11.09
CA PRO A 163 3.89 4.06 11.78
C PRO A 163 3.04 2.87 12.26
N ALA A 164 3.65 1.70 12.19
CA ALA A 164 3.11 0.50 12.83
C ALA A 164 3.17 0.68 14.37
N PRO A 165 2.23 0.09 15.13
CA PRO A 165 2.14 0.34 16.57
C PRO A 165 3.35 -0.11 17.40
N GLU A 166 4.20 -0.99 16.86
CA GLU A 166 5.47 -1.35 17.48
C GLU A 166 6.44 -0.15 17.57
N PHE A 167 6.34 0.79 16.62
CA PHE A 167 7.20 1.98 16.55
C PHE A 167 6.55 3.19 17.21
N GLU A 168 5.27 3.42 16.90
CA GLU A 168 4.50 4.52 17.48
C GLU A 168 3.02 4.08 17.55
N PRO A 169 2.53 3.72 18.74
CA PRO A 169 1.18 3.17 18.91
C PRO A 169 0.08 4.21 18.72
N TYR A 170 0.35 5.50 18.96
CA TYR A 170 -0.68 6.53 19.08
C TYR A 170 -1.64 6.61 17.88
N PRO A 171 -1.19 6.62 16.61
CA PRO A 171 -2.07 6.73 15.46
C PRO A 171 -3.18 5.68 15.43
N LEU A 172 -2.86 4.44 15.85
CA LEU A 172 -3.80 3.31 15.87
C LEU A 172 -4.54 3.16 17.21
N THR A 173 -4.48 4.14 18.10
CA THR A 173 -5.33 4.16 19.31
C THR A 173 -6.72 4.75 19.01
N ARG A 174 -7.66 4.66 19.96
CA ARG A 174 -8.96 5.37 19.85
C ARG A 174 -8.83 6.88 19.91
N GLN A 175 -7.74 7.38 20.50
CA GLN A 175 -7.41 8.80 20.55
C GLN A 175 -6.70 9.24 19.26
N GLY A 176 -5.98 8.32 18.63
CA GLY A 176 -5.50 8.45 17.26
C GLY A 176 -6.66 8.36 16.27
N VAL A 177 -6.55 9.06 15.15
CA VAL A 177 -7.63 9.12 14.17
C VAL A 177 -7.53 8.03 13.10
N MET A 178 -6.54 7.14 13.20
CA MET A 178 -6.35 6.08 12.22
C MET A 178 -7.09 4.80 12.59
N SER A 179 -7.54 4.62 13.83
CA SER A 179 -8.23 3.39 14.25
C SER A 179 -9.67 3.29 13.72
N GLY A 180 -10.13 2.06 13.50
CA GLY A 180 -11.56 1.75 13.36
C GLY A 180 -12.23 1.63 14.74
N ASN A 181 -13.52 1.93 14.84
CA ASN A 181 -14.29 1.79 16.09
C ASN A 181 -14.33 0.33 16.60
N TRP A 182 -14.07 -0.64 15.71
CA TRP A 182 -14.06 -2.06 16.05
C TRP A 182 -12.82 -2.52 16.79
N SER A 183 -11.66 -1.90 16.56
CA SER A 183 -10.42 -2.29 17.22
C SER A 183 -9.32 -1.22 17.10
N ALA A 184 -8.58 -1.03 18.19
CA ALA A 184 -7.35 -0.22 18.25
C ALA A 184 -6.11 -0.95 17.67
N ARG A 185 -6.30 -2.09 17.01
CA ARG A 185 -5.27 -2.81 16.25
C ARG A 185 -5.56 -2.81 14.75
N TRP A 186 -6.61 -2.12 14.33
CA TRP A 186 -7.05 -2.00 12.96
C TRP A 186 -7.16 -0.54 12.54
N SER A 187 -6.72 -0.24 11.32
CA SER A 187 -6.99 1.07 10.74
C SER A 187 -8.47 1.19 10.34
N TYR A 188 -8.99 2.40 10.23
CA TYR A 188 -10.23 2.65 9.50
C TYR A 188 -10.09 2.15 8.05
N ALA A 189 -11.23 1.96 7.38
CA ALA A 189 -11.29 1.41 6.03
C ALA A 189 -11.84 2.44 5.03
N ALA A 190 -10.99 3.39 4.62
CA ALA A 190 -11.38 4.36 3.61
C ALA A 190 -11.46 3.69 2.22
N PRO A 191 -12.38 4.14 1.35
CA PRO A 191 -12.41 3.67 -0.02
C PRO A 191 -11.15 4.13 -0.75
N MET A 192 -10.65 3.33 -1.68
CA MET A 192 -9.51 3.73 -2.52
C MET A 192 -9.77 5.08 -3.17
N ALA A 193 -10.98 5.32 -3.69
CA ALA A 193 -11.39 6.59 -4.31
C ALA A 193 -11.27 7.84 -3.42
N ALA A 194 -11.22 7.71 -2.09
CA ALA A 194 -10.99 8.84 -1.18
C ALA A 194 -9.49 9.17 -1.01
N LEU A 195 -8.60 8.31 -1.48
CA LEU A 195 -7.16 8.47 -1.34
C LEU A 195 -6.58 9.31 -2.48
N ALA A 196 -5.68 10.24 -2.15
CA ALA A 196 -4.98 11.05 -3.15
C ALA A 196 -4.15 10.15 -4.09
N VAL A 197 -3.37 9.24 -3.51
CA VAL A 197 -2.72 8.15 -4.24
C VAL A 197 -3.57 6.88 -4.09
N PRO A 198 -4.02 6.22 -5.18
CA PRO A 198 -4.82 4.98 -5.13
C PRO A 198 -4.04 3.74 -4.66
N ALA A 199 -3.13 3.88 -3.71
CA ALA A 199 -2.27 2.80 -3.26
C ALA A 199 -2.29 2.61 -1.73
N PHE A 200 -2.16 1.36 -1.33
CA PHE A 200 -2.02 0.94 0.06
C PHE A 200 -0.92 -0.12 0.16
N GLY A 201 -0.11 -0.09 1.23
CA GLY A 201 0.99 -1.04 1.36
C GLY A 201 1.66 -1.05 2.72
N LEU A 202 2.78 -1.77 2.80
CA LEU A 202 3.66 -1.86 3.96
C LEU A 202 5.08 -1.49 3.56
N TRP A 203 5.78 -0.80 4.47
CA TRP A 203 7.16 -0.39 4.28
C TRP A 203 8.01 -0.76 5.49
N ASN A 204 9.11 -1.46 5.23
CA ASN A 204 10.19 -1.70 6.18
C ASN A 204 11.44 -0.96 5.69
N PRO A 205 11.73 0.25 6.18
CA PRO A 205 12.87 1.05 5.73
C PRO A 205 14.22 0.43 6.09
N ASP A 206 14.31 -0.39 7.15
CA ASP A 206 15.56 -1.07 7.54
C ASP A 206 15.89 -2.19 6.55
N ALA A 207 14.88 -2.98 6.18
CA ALA A 207 15.00 -4.00 5.14
C ALA A 207 14.92 -3.40 3.72
N LYS A 208 14.78 -2.08 3.60
CA LYS A 208 14.58 -1.33 2.37
C LYS A 208 13.45 -1.87 1.49
N LEU A 209 12.39 -2.36 2.12
CA LEU A 209 11.37 -3.14 1.44
C LEU A 209 10.02 -2.44 1.48
N PHE A 210 9.47 -2.16 0.31
CA PHE A 210 8.10 -1.70 0.13
C PHE A 210 7.31 -2.72 -0.69
N VAL A 211 6.07 -3.00 -0.29
CA VAL A 211 5.09 -3.77 -1.08
C VAL A 211 3.72 -3.12 -0.93
N GLY A 212 2.98 -2.96 -2.03
CA GLY A 212 1.68 -2.33 -2.04
C GLY A 212 0.76 -2.80 -3.16
N TYR A 213 -0.53 -2.50 -3.03
CA TYR A 213 -1.52 -2.61 -4.09
C TYR A 213 -1.76 -1.22 -4.67
N ASP A 214 -1.54 -1.04 -5.96
CA ASP A 214 -1.76 0.21 -6.66
C ASP A 214 -2.93 0.11 -7.64
N PHE A 215 -4.01 0.83 -7.33
CA PHE A 215 -5.23 0.92 -8.13
C PHE A 215 -5.20 2.07 -9.14
N GLY A 216 -4.05 2.68 -9.41
CA GLY A 216 -3.91 3.80 -10.33
C GLY A 216 -4.46 3.52 -11.73
N VAL A 217 -4.21 2.31 -12.26
CA VAL A 217 -4.73 1.91 -13.57
C VAL A 217 -6.25 1.83 -13.51
N ALA A 218 -6.82 1.08 -12.55
CA ALA A 218 -8.27 0.95 -12.38
C ALA A 218 -8.95 2.32 -12.24
N ARG A 219 -8.38 3.23 -11.46
CA ARG A 219 -8.88 4.60 -11.32
C ARG A 219 -8.97 5.36 -12.64
N ARG A 220 -8.01 5.14 -13.55
CA ARG A 220 -7.92 5.85 -14.83
C ARG A 220 -8.66 5.15 -15.98
N THR A 221 -8.96 3.86 -15.85
CA THR A 221 -9.64 3.08 -16.88
C THR A 221 -11.13 2.90 -16.59
N ASP A 222 -11.50 2.02 -15.68
CA ASP A 222 -12.88 1.58 -15.43
C ASP A 222 -13.49 2.15 -14.14
N ARG A 223 -12.67 2.79 -13.30
CA ARG A 223 -13.01 3.34 -11.99
C ARG A 223 -13.56 2.30 -11.02
N SER A 224 -13.15 1.04 -11.15
CA SER A 224 -13.56 -0.03 -10.24
C SER A 224 -13.00 0.16 -8.82
N ASP A 225 -11.93 0.95 -8.67
CA ASP A 225 -11.31 1.29 -7.38
C ASP A 225 -12.29 1.94 -6.39
N LYS A 226 -13.31 2.67 -6.87
CA LYS A 226 -14.31 3.32 -6.02
C LYS A 226 -15.14 2.36 -5.16
N HIS A 227 -15.16 1.08 -5.50
CA HIS A 227 -15.88 0.03 -4.76
C HIS A 227 -14.99 -0.79 -3.83
N ILE A 228 -13.70 -0.44 -3.74
CA ILE A 228 -12.72 -1.14 -2.93
C ILE A 228 -12.31 -0.24 -1.77
N ALA A 229 -12.20 -0.82 -0.59
CA ALA A 229 -11.55 -0.19 0.56
C ALA A 229 -10.39 -1.07 1.02
N SER A 230 -9.48 -0.51 1.80
CA SER A 230 -8.39 -1.26 2.42
C SER A 230 -8.27 -0.94 3.89
N ALA A 231 -7.67 -1.86 4.64
CA ALA A 231 -7.32 -1.64 6.03
C ALA A 231 -5.97 -2.30 6.35
N TYR A 232 -5.30 -1.74 7.34
CA TYR A 232 -4.15 -2.35 8.00
C TYR A 232 -4.60 -2.99 9.33
N CYS A 233 -4.01 -4.13 9.65
CA CYS A 233 -4.15 -4.79 10.94
C CYS A 233 -2.75 -5.04 11.50
N ALA A 234 -2.51 -4.60 12.74
CA ALA A 234 -1.26 -4.84 13.46
C ALA A 234 -1.20 -6.22 14.14
N GLY A 235 -2.14 -7.11 13.83
CA GLY A 235 -2.34 -8.37 14.53
C GLY A 235 -3.07 -8.18 15.87
N GLU A 236 -4.05 -9.04 16.11
CA GLU A 236 -4.87 -9.08 17.33
C GLU A 236 -5.69 -10.37 17.39
N GLY A 237 -5.61 -11.11 18.49
CA GLY A 237 -6.39 -12.34 18.67
C GLY A 237 -6.15 -13.32 17.51
N LYS A 238 -7.20 -13.62 16.75
CA LYS A 238 -7.11 -14.50 15.57
C LYS A 238 -6.59 -13.81 14.30
N HIS A 239 -6.36 -12.51 14.30
CA HIS A 239 -5.76 -11.77 13.19
C HIS A 239 -4.25 -11.78 13.33
N GLN A 240 -3.53 -12.44 12.43
CA GLN A 240 -2.10 -12.67 12.63
C GLN A 240 -1.21 -11.63 11.96
N GLY A 241 -0.44 -10.94 12.81
CA GLY A 241 0.68 -10.08 12.42
C GLY A 241 0.28 -8.83 11.64
N ASP A 242 1.29 -8.07 11.24
CA ASP A 242 1.14 -6.87 10.43
C ASP A 242 0.76 -7.22 9.00
N VAL A 243 -0.45 -6.84 8.62
CA VAL A 243 -0.99 -7.10 7.29
C VAL A 243 -1.74 -5.89 6.77
N PHE A 244 -1.76 -5.75 5.45
CA PHE A 244 -2.75 -4.94 4.78
C PHE A 244 -3.65 -5.80 3.90
N CYS A 245 -4.89 -5.37 3.71
CA CYS A 245 -5.88 -6.17 3.01
C CYS A 245 -6.90 -5.30 2.29
N LEU A 246 -7.58 -5.88 1.31
CA LEU A 246 -8.81 -5.32 0.77
C LEU A 246 -9.97 -5.70 1.68
N VAL A 247 -10.95 -4.80 1.80
CA VAL A 247 -12.15 -5.02 2.59
C VAL A 247 -13.41 -4.84 1.75
N HIS A 248 -14.52 -5.46 2.16
CA HIS A 248 -15.81 -5.33 1.47
C HIS A 248 -16.28 -3.86 1.47
N PRO A 249 -16.94 -3.38 0.40
CA PRO A 249 -17.12 -1.97 0.06
C PRO A 249 -17.55 -1.00 1.15
N TYR A 250 -17.13 0.23 0.84
CA TYR A 250 -17.43 1.55 1.40
C TYR A 250 -18.72 1.73 2.21
N GLN A 251 -18.56 2.51 3.28
CA GLN A 251 -19.63 3.12 4.06
C GLN A 251 -19.46 4.65 4.08
N ALA A 252 -20.52 5.38 4.41
CA ALA A 252 -20.42 6.81 4.72
C ALA A 252 -19.51 7.10 5.93
N ARG A 253 -19.34 6.12 6.84
CA ARG A 253 -18.45 6.20 8.01
C ARG A 253 -17.39 5.10 7.98
N TRP A 254 -16.14 5.47 7.67
CA TRP A 254 -15.04 4.51 7.45
C TRP A 254 -14.52 3.83 8.72
N VAL A 255 -14.99 4.29 9.88
CA VAL A 255 -14.64 3.81 11.21
C VAL A 255 -15.61 2.75 11.75
N ASP A 256 -16.77 2.54 11.12
CA ASP A 256 -17.75 1.56 11.59
C ASP A 256 -17.61 0.23 10.85
N LEU A 257 -18.01 -0.89 11.46
CA LEU A 257 -18.09 -2.18 10.75
C LEU A 257 -19.36 -2.23 9.90
N THR A 258 -19.21 -2.71 8.68
CA THR A 258 -20.33 -3.13 7.85
C THR A 258 -19.92 -4.37 7.09
N TYR A 259 -20.89 -5.26 6.94
CA TYR A 259 -20.76 -6.51 6.23
C TYR A 259 -21.54 -6.48 4.91
N PRO A 260 -21.23 -7.39 3.98
CA PRO A 260 -21.91 -7.44 2.69
C PRO A 260 -23.42 -7.55 2.82
N LYS A 261 -24.14 -6.71 2.08
CA LYS A 261 -25.53 -7.02 1.74
C LYS A 261 -25.49 -8.07 0.63
N THR A 262 -25.98 -9.27 0.90
CA THR A 262 -25.95 -10.39 -0.06
C THR A 262 -27.31 -10.59 -0.74
N PRO A 263 -27.35 -10.94 -2.04
CA PRO A 263 -26.20 -11.17 -2.92
C PRO A 263 -25.52 -9.86 -3.35
N SER A 264 -24.20 -9.87 -3.47
CA SER A 264 -23.41 -8.74 -4.01
C SER A 264 -22.15 -9.23 -4.71
N ARG A 265 -21.47 -8.34 -5.44
CA ARG A 265 -20.21 -8.63 -6.12
C ARG A 265 -19.24 -7.47 -5.95
N VAL A 266 -17.97 -7.80 -5.78
CA VAL A 266 -16.87 -6.85 -5.78
C VAL A 266 -15.85 -7.29 -6.80
N GLU A 267 -15.48 -6.40 -7.69
CA GLU A 267 -14.54 -6.66 -8.76
C GLU A 267 -13.69 -5.44 -9.04
N SER A 268 -12.40 -5.68 -9.28
CA SER A 268 -11.44 -4.64 -9.60
C SER A 268 -10.14 -5.25 -10.09
N HIS A 269 -9.16 -4.39 -10.35
CA HIS A 269 -7.80 -4.78 -10.64
C HIS A 269 -6.81 -3.78 -10.05
N PHE A 270 -5.59 -4.24 -9.79
CA PHE A 270 -4.48 -3.41 -9.31
C PHE A 270 -3.15 -3.99 -9.79
N GLU A 271 -2.08 -3.20 -9.66
CA GLU A 271 -0.72 -3.68 -9.81
C GLU A 271 -0.13 -3.98 -8.42
N LEU A 272 0.48 -5.15 -8.26
CA LEU A 272 1.22 -5.52 -7.05
C LEU A 272 2.62 -4.90 -7.14
N VAL A 273 2.79 -3.77 -6.48
CA VAL A 273 4.00 -2.94 -6.58
C VAL A 273 4.95 -3.26 -5.46
N TYR A 274 6.25 -3.19 -5.74
CA TYR A 274 7.25 -3.41 -4.71
C TYR A 274 8.57 -2.73 -5.05
N SER A 275 9.36 -2.43 -4.01
CA SER A 275 10.77 -2.05 -4.16
C SER A 275 11.58 -2.80 -3.09
N PRO A 276 12.59 -3.59 -3.47
CA PRO A 276 13.51 -4.23 -2.54
C PRO A 276 14.71 -3.34 -2.15
N ASP A 277 14.74 -2.08 -2.62
CA ASP A 277 15.77 -1.09 -2.29
C ASP A 277 15.14 0.31 -2.10
N LEU A 278 14.25 0.41 -1.11
CA LEU A 278 13.63 1.65 -0.66
C LEU A 278 14.02 1.97 0.79
N PRO A 279 15.22 2.56 1.03
CA PRO A 279 15.74 2.87 2.36
C PRO A 279 15.00 4.03 3.04
N SER A 280 15.24 4.23 4.34
CA SER A 280 14.58 5.26 5.18
C SER A 280 14.64 6.71 4.68
N HIS A 281 15.63 7.06 3.86
CA HIS A 281 15.78 8.41 3.29
C HIS A 281 15.08 8.57 1.92
N ALA A 282 14.51 7.50 1.37
CA ALA A 282 13.70 7.52 0.17
C ALA A 282 12.21 7.70 0.52
N ASP A 283 11.41 8.13 -0.45
CA ASP A 283 9.98 8.35 -0.28
C ASP A 283 9.17 7.28 -1.06
N PRO A 284 8.35 6.44 -0.38
CA PRO A 284 7.40 5.56 -1.05
C PRO A 284 6.45 6.27 -2.02
N ASN A 285 6.11 7.54 -1.79
CA ASN A 285 5.32 8.33 -2.73
C ASN A 285 6.07 8.59 -4.02
N GLU A 286 7.34 8.98 -3.94
CA GLU A 286 8.16 9.20 -5.13
C GLU A 286 8.27 7.91 -5.95
N PHE A 287 8.47 6.77 -5.28
CA PHE A 287 8.48 5.46 -5.94
C PHE A 287 7.15 5.16 -6.66
N VAL A 288 6.02 5.22 -5.93
CA VAL A 288 4.69 4.87 -6.48
C VAL A 288 4.29 5.84 -7.60
N LEU A 289 4.48 7.14 -7.43
CA LEU A 289 4.07 8.15 -8.40
C LEU A 289 4.97 8.16 -9.64
N THR A 290 6.29 8.12 -9.45
CA THR A 290 7.24 8.13 -10.58
C THR A 290 7.11 6.88 -11.43
N ARG A 291 6.96 5.70 -10.82
CA ARG A 291 6.70 4.48 -11.59
C ARG A 291 5.40 4.63 -12.40
N PHE A 292 4.34 5.17 -11.79
CA PHE A 292 3.03 5.24 -12.45
C PHE A 292 3.08 6.16 -13.66
N VAL A 293 3.74 7.33 -13.51
CA VAL A 293 3.98 8.27 -14.62
C VAL A 293 4.80 7.61 -15.73
N ARG A 294 5.84 6.85 -15.38
CA ARG A 294 6.69 6.17 -16.36
C ARG A 294 5.94 5.06 -17.10
N ASP A 295 5.22 4.21 -16.38
CA ASP A 295 4.64 2.97 -16.91
C ASP A 295 3.27 3.20 -17.57
N HIS A 296 2.55 4.25 -17.17
CA HIS A 296 1.16 4.55 -17.58
C HIS A 296 0.98 6.02 -17.98
N ALA A 297 1.99 6.62 -18.62
CA ALA A 297 1.94 8.00 -19.11
C ALA A 297 0.73 8.25 -20.02
N ASP A 298 0.30 7.24 -20.77
CA ASP A 298 -0.85 7.25 -21.67
C ASP A 298 -2.20 7.39 -20.94
N LEU A 299 -2.27 7.01 -19.66
CA LEU A 299 -3.46 7.15 -18.81
C LEU A 299 -3.54 8.50 -18.10
N LEU A 300 -2.50 9.32 -18.21
CA LEU A 300 -2.42 10.63 -17.56
C LEU A 300 -2.86 11.73 -18.52
N VAL A 301 -3.65 12.67 -18.00
CA VAL A 301 -3.92 13.91 -18.73
C VAL A 301 -2.62 14.70 -18.78
N PRO A 302 -2.18 15.19 -19.95
CA PRO A 302 -1.00 16.03 -20.06
C PRO A 302 -1.10 17.21 -19.08
N ALA A 303 -0.01 17.45 -18.35
CA ALA A 303 0.09 18.68 -17.58
C ALA A 303 -0.05 19.87 -18.54
N PRO A 304 -0.75 20.94 -18.15
CA PRO A 304 -0.76 22.18 -18.92
C PRO A 304 0.68 22.61 -19.22
N ALA A 305 0.96 23.06 -20.45
CA ALA A 305 2.30 23.50 -20.86
C ALA A 305 2.84 24.68 -20.01
N MET A 306 1.93 25.43 -19.38
CA MET A 306 2.26 26.44 -18.38
C MET A 306 1.32 26.26 -17.19
N ASN A 307 1.88 26.40 -15.98
CA ASN A 307 1.06 26.51 -14.77
C ASN A 307 0.10 27.69 -14.94
N ASP A 308 -1.18 27.47 -14.68
CA ASP A 308 -2.10 28.59 -14.52
C ASP A 308 -1.68 29.33 -13.24
N LEU A 309 -1.08 30.51 -13.40
CA LEU A 309 -0.70 31.40 -12.30
C LEU A 309 -1.71 32.55 -12.14
N THR A 310 -2.84 32.53 -12.84
CA THR A 310 -3.85 33.60 -12.77
C THR A 310 -4.54 33.66 -11.40
N TRP A 311 -4.50 32.57 -10.62
CA TRP A 311 -4.91 32.56 -9.22
C TRP A 311 -3.95 33.33 -8.31
N ILE A 312 -2.70 33.55 -8.73
CA ILE A 312 -1.77 34.48 -8.09
C ILE A 312 -2.15 35.89 -8.54
N ARG A 313 -3.24 36.42 -7.98
CA ARG A 313 -3.86 37.69 -8.41
C ARG A 313 -2.98 38.94 -8.23
N ASP A 314 -1.83 38.83 -7.59
CA ASP A 314 -0.91 39.96 -7.39
C ASP A 314 0.50 39.42 -7.05
N PRO A 315 1.44 39.29 -8.01
CA PRO A 315 2.79 38.74 -7.76
C PRO A 315 3.57 39.49 -6.68
N GLY A 316 3.27 40.78 -6.47
CA GLY A 316 3.86 41.61 -5.41
C GLY A 316 3.17 41.51 -4.05
N LYS A 317 1.99 40.88 -3.98
CA LYS A 317 1.23 40.63 -2.74
C LYS A 317 0.82 39.18 -2.57
N ALA A 318 1.50 38.26 -3.25
CA ALA A 318 1.46 36.84 -2.93
C ALA A 318 2.07 36.64 -1.54
N GLN A 319 1.35 37.08 -0.52
CA GLN A 319 1.55 36.62 0.84
C GLN A 319 1.23 35.14 0.74
N LEU A 320 2.30 34.32 0.73
CA LEU A 320 2.20 32.94 1.15
C LEU A 320 1.26 32.90 2.36
N PRO A 321 0.35 31.92 2.46
CA PRO A 321 -0.59 31.85 3.56
C PRO A 321 0.15 32.15 4.88
N PRO A 322 -0.37 33.04 5.75
CA PRO A 322 0.32 33.47 6.96
C PRO A 322 0.68 32.31 7.91
N THR A 323 0.19 31.11 7.64
CA THR A 323 0.57 29.85 8.29
C THR A 323 2.04 29.44 8.08
N ILE A 324 2.77 30.02 7.11
CA ILE A 324 4.15 29.61 6.79
C ILE A 324 5.21 30.51 7.47
N GLN A 325 4.86 31.69 8.00
CA GLN A 325 5.83 32.62 8.59
C GLN A 325 5.47 32.96 10.04
N ARG A 326 5.98 32.18 11.00
CA ARG A 326 5.88 32.52 12.42
C ARG A 326 7.03 33.45 12.81
N ASP A 327 6.78 34.76 12.75
CA ASP A 327 7.74 35.81 13.12
C ASP A 327 7.94 35.95 14.64
N SER A 328 7.13 35.23 15.44
CA SER A 328 7.12 35.31 16.90
C SER A 328 8.27 34.54 17.57
N GLY A 329 8.93 33.62 16.85
CA GLY A 329 9.92 32.70 17.43
C GLY A 329 9.33 31.67 18.40
N ALA A 330 8.01 31.65 18.55
CA ALA A 330 7.30 30.72 19.43
C ALA A 330 6.88 29.44 18.68
N SER A 331 6.77 28.34 19.42
CA SER A 331 6.37 27.03 18.92
C SER A 331 7.41 26.34 18.06
N LEU A 332 8.69 26.71 18.19
CA LEU A 332 9.76 25.87 17.66
C LEU A 332 9.74 24.52 18.37
N ILE A 333 9.55 24.55 19.69
CA ILE A 333 9.14 23.40 20.48
C ILE A 333 7.78 23.73 21.07
N HIS A 334 6.79 22.86 20.87
CA HIS A 334 5.46 23.04 21.46
C HIS A 334 4.85 21.70 21.86
N LYS A 335 3.84 21.76 22.72
CA LYS A 335 3.04 20.58 23.03
C LYS A 335 2.00 20.37 21.95
N SER A 336 1.91 19.15 21.42
CA SER A 336 0.88 18.75 20.46
C SER A 336 -0.51 19.05 21.01
N GLY A 337 -1.35 19.69 20.18
CA GLY A 337 -2.73 20.05 20.50
C GLY A 337 -3.76 19.16 19.81
N PRO A 338 -5.06 19.36 20.05
CA PRO A 338 -6.12 18.64 19.35
C PRO A 338 -6.38 19.16 17.92
N HIS A 339 -5.64 20.18 17.48
CA HIS A 339 -5.85 20.87 16.21
C HIS A 339 -4.76 20.48 15.20
N TYR A 340 -5.11 20.49 13.90
CA TYR A 340 -4.24 20.11 12.77
C TYR A 340 -3.89 18.60 12.70
N LEU A 341 -3.04 18.24 11.72
CA LEU A 341 -2.53 16.87 11.51
C LEU A 341 -1.78 16.32 12.72
N GLU A 342 -1.27 17.16 13.62
CA GLU A 342 -0.55 16.72 14.83
C GLU A 342 -1.40 15.81 15.73
N GLY A 343 -2.63 16.23 16.04
CA GLY A 343 -3.54 15.45 16.88
C GLY A 343 -4.02 14.14 16.24
N ALA A 344 -3.72 13.92 14.96
CA ALA A 344 -3.98 12.67 14.25
C ALA A 344 -2.87 11.63 14.45
N PHE A 345 -1.62 12.08 14.59
CA PHE A 345 -0.44 11.22 14.50
C PHE A 345 0.44 11.23 15.75
N VAL A 346 0.25 12.19 16.66
CA VAL A 346 1.10 12.34 17.85
C VAL A 346 0.24 12.48 19.11
N GLU A 347 0.65 11.79 20.17
CA GLU A 347 -0.03 11.86 21.47
C GLU A 347 -0.15 13.30 21.95
N ARG A 348 -1.36 13.66 22.43
CA ARG A 348 -1.64 15.00 22.94
C ARG A 348 -0.73 15.35 24.10
N GLY A 349 -0.10 16.52 24.04
CA GLY A 349 0.85 16.98 25.06
C GLY A 349 2.30 16.58 24.79
N ALA A 350 2.57 15.73 23.79
CA ALA A 350 3.92 15.40 23.37
C ALA A 350 4.67 16.64 22.90
N LEU A 351 5.97 16.70 23.20
CA LEU A 351 6.84 17.78 22.75
C LEU A 351 7.18 17.57 21.28
N MET A 352 6.82 18.55 20.46
CA MET A 352 6.98 18.58 19.02
C MET A 352 8.00 19.63 18.63
N LEU A 353 8.96 19.24 17.78
CA LEU A 353 9.75 20.20 17.01
C LEU A 353 8.90 20.66 15.83
N GLY A 354 8.73 21.98 15.67
CA GLY A 354 7.67 22.65 14.90
C GLY A 354 7.27 22.02 13.56
N THR A 355 5.98 22.09 13.26
CA THR A 355 5.31 21.47 12.11
C THR A 355 5.33 22.29 10.80
N THR A 356 6.07 23.39 10.78
CA THR A 356 6.24 24.25 9.60
C THR A 356 7.70 24.66 9.50
N PHE A 357 8.27 24.55 8.29
CA PHE A 357 9.66 24.84 7.90
C PHE A 357 10.40 25.79 8.87
N PRO A 358 10.98 25.26 9.97
CA PRO A 358 11.46 26.10 11.06
C PRO A 358 12.68 26.92 10.61
N ALA A 359 13.40 26.41 9.63
CA ALA A 359 14.59 27.02 9.07
C ALA A 359 14.30 28.42 8.49
N ASP A 360 13.17 28.64 7.83
CA ASP A 360 12.85 29.93 7.21
C ASP A 360 12.39 30.95 8.25
N GLY A 361 11.59 30.53 9.24
CA GLY A 361 11.18 31.37 10.37
C GLY A 361 12.37 31.79 11.25
N VAL A 362 13.22 30.83 11.62
CA VAL A 362 14.46 31.10 12.39
C VAL A 362 15.37 32.02 11.59
N ARG A 363 15.61 31.74 10.31
CA ARG A 363 16.45 32.61 9.44
C ARG A 363 15.89 34.04 9.39
N LYS A 364 14.58 34.21 9.20
CA LYS A 364 13.92 35.51 9.16
C LYS A 364 14.06 36.27 10.48
N ILE A 365 13.87 35.61 11.62
CA ILE A 365 14.03 36.22 12.96
C ILE A 365 15.45 36.76 13.16
N TYR A 366 16.47 35.99 12.77
CA TYR A 366 17.87 36.41 12.85
C TYR A 366 18.21 37.52 11.84
N GLN A 367 17.70 37.45 10.61
CA GLN A 367 17.86 38.52 9.61
C GLN A 367 17.25 39.85 10.07
N GLN A 368 16.08 39.80 10.69
CA GLN A 368 15.39 40.96 11.26
C GLN A 368 16.00 41.44 12.58
N LYS A 369 16.94 40.68 13.16
CA LYS A 369 17.54 40.95 14.48
C LYS A 369 16.48 41.13 15.59
N ASN A 370 15.37 40.40 15.50
CA ASN A 370 14.26 40.50 16.45
C ASN A 370 14.67 39.87 17.80
N ARG A 371 15.18 40.70 18.71
CA ARG A 371 15.72 40.23 20.01
C ARG A 371 14.70 39.48 20.86
N ALA A 372 13.43 39.90 20.85
CA ALA A 372 12.37 39.24 21.61
C ALA A 372 12.09 37.83 21.08
N ALA A 373 12.00 37.67 19.75
CA ALA A 373 11.81 36.37 19.11
C ALA A 373 13.04 35.46 19.26
N ILE A 374 14.27 36.01 19.21
CA ILE A 374 15.49 35.24 19.49
C ILE A 374 15.51 34.75 20.94
N GLN A 375 15.10 35.57 21.90
CA GLN A 375 15.00 35.16 23.30
C GLN A 375 13.94 34.08 23.49
N ARG A 376 12.78 34.21 22.83
CA ARG A 376 11.73 33.18 22.84
C ARG A 376 12.20 31.85 22.26
N LEU A 377 12.95 31.87 21.15
CA LEU A 377 13.58 30.68 20.58
C LEU A 377 14.54 30.01 21.57
N ARG A 378 15.30 30.80 22.35
CA ARG A 378 16.19 30.26 23.39
C ARG A 378 15.41 29.64 24.55
N GLU A 379 14.29 30.25 24.93
CA GLU A 379 13.38 29.70 25.95
C GLU A 379 12.71 28.41 25.48
N ASP A 380 12.38 28.27 24.20
CA ASP A 380 11.80 27.03 23.66
C ASP A 380 12.84 25.89 23.61
N ILE A 381 14.14 26.19 23.47
CA ILE A 381 15.24 25.20 23.35
C ILE A 381 15.85 24.79 24.70
N ALA A 382 15.74 25.64 25.72
CA ALA A 382 16.28 25.40 27.08
C ALA A 382 15.36 24.47 27.88
#